data_AF-A0A810N743-F1
#
_entry.id   AF-A0A810N743-F1
#
_cell.length_a   1.000
_cell.length_b   1.000
_cell.length_c   1.000
_cell.angle_alpha   90.00
_cell.angle_beta   90.00
_cell.angle_gamma   90.00
#
_symmetry.space_group_name_H-M   'P 1'
#
loop_
_entity.id
_entity.type
_entity.pdbx_description
1 polymer ?
#
loop_
_entity_poly.entity_id
_entity_poly.type
_entity_poly.pdbx_seq_one_letter_code
_entity_poly.pdbx_strand_id
1 'polypeptide(L)'
;MQPKGNLETMANTLAIILAVSFLFTGLPMVTGRPSSIEHGRHLGFSARNYRLLGALQILGAAALGLGLVWKPIGIAAAIGFSLMMAGAVVTHLRAGDPAPRVLPAAVFGLASIAVAVLYLG
;
A
#
# COMPACT_ATOMS: atom_id res chain seq x y z
N MET A 1 30.74 -9.28 13.01
CA MET A 1 29.55 -10.03 12.53
C MET A 1 28.28 -9.31 12.99
N GLN A 2 27.82 -8.24 12.29
CA GLN A 2 26.51 -7.59 12.53
C GLN A 2 25.88 -6.84 11.29
N PRO A 3 25.92 -7.34 10.03
CA PRO A 3 25.20 -6.65 8.94
C PRO A 3 23.73 -7.10 8.76
N LYS A 4 23.36 -8.36 9.08
CA LYS A 4 22.02 -8.89 8.77
C LYS A 4 20.89 -8.38 9.68
N GLY A 5 21.17 -8.12 10.96
CA GLY A 5 20.14 -7.68 11.92
C GLY A 5 19.54 -6.32 11.61
N ASN A 6 20.33 -5.40 11.06
CA ASN A 6 19.88 -4.05 10.74
C ASN A 6 18.91 -4.05 9.55
N LEU A 7 19.20 -4.81 8.49
CA LEU A 7 18.36 -4.89 7.30
C LEU A 7 16.98 -5.49 7.60
N GLU A 8 16.94 -6.56 8.41
CA GLU A 8 15.68 -7.20 8.81
C GLU A 8 14.84 -6.27 9.70
N THR A 9 15.49 -5.55 10.62
CA THR A 9 14.81 -4.56 11.46
C THR A 9 14.23 -3.44 10.61
N MET A 10 14.99 -2.90 9.65
CA MET A 10 14.52 -1.88 8.70
C MET A 10 13.32 -2.39 7.88
N ALA A 11 13.39 -3.61 7.36
CA ALA A 11 12.32 -4.21 6.58
C ALA A 11 11.03 -4.34 7.41
N ASN A 12 11.16 -4.83 8.64
CA ASN A 12 10.02 -5.00 9.54
C ASN A 12 9.43 -3.66 9.98
N THR A 13 10.26 -2.65 10.28
CA THR A 13 9.78 -1.30 10.59
C THR A 13 9.00 -0.71 9.41
N LEU A 14 9.52 -0.80 8.19
CA LEU A 14 8.82 -0.31 7.00
C LEU A 14 7.52 -1.10 6.74
N ALA A 15 7.55 -2.42 6.87
CA ALA A 15 6.38 -3.27 6.69
C ALA A 15 5.25 -2.92 7.67
N ILE A 16 5.59 -2.65 8.95
CA ILE A 16 4.63 -2.21 9.96
C ILE A 16 4.05 -0.83 9.62
N ILE A 17 4.89 0.13 9.23
CA ILE A 17 4.43 1.47 8.83
C ILE A 17 3.48 1.38 7.63
N LEU A 18 3.83 0.58 6.62
CA LEU A 18 3.00 0.36 5.44
C LEU A 18 1.68 -0.32 5.79
N ALA A 19 1.72 -1.41 6.57
CA ALA A 19 0.53 -2.13 6.99
C ALA A 19 -0.45 -1.20 7.73
N VAL A 20 0.04 -0.42 8.69
CA VAL A 20 -0.78 0.54 9.43
C VAL A 20 -1.34 1.62 8.50
N SER A 21 -0.51 2.18 7.62
CA SER A 21 -0.94 3.22 6.67
C SER A 21 -2.05 2.71 5.74
N PHE A 22 -1.90 1.52 5.17
CA PHE A 22 -2.89 0.93 4.28
C PHE A 22 -4.17 0.49 5.00
N LEU A 23 -4.10 0.12 6.28
CA LEU A 23 -5.30 -0.07 7.10
C LEU A 23 -6.06 1.26 7.27
N PHE A 24 -5.36 2.34 7.58
CA PHE A 24 -5.96 3.66 7.75
C PHE A 24 -6.62 4.19 6.47
N THR A 25 -6.03 3.97 5.30
CA THR A 25 -6.58 4.40 4.01
C THR A 25 -7.66 3.44 3.49
N GLY A 26 -7.49 2.13 3.68
CA GLY A 26 -8.44 1.11 3.20
C GLY A 26 -9.75 1.06 3.99
N LEU A 27 -9.73 1.33 5.29
CA LEU A 27 -10.92 1.25 6.13
C LEU A 27 -12.05 2.22 5.72
N PRO A 28 -11.79 3.53 5.48
CA PRO A 28 -12.77 4.45 4.90
C PRO A 28 -13.36 3.97 3.56
N MET A 29 -12.54 3.33 2.73
CA MET A 29 -12.94 2.84 1.41
C MET A 29 -13.93 1.69 1.54
N VAL A 30 -13.62 0.67 2.36
CA VAL A 30 -14.50 -0.51 2.59
C VAL A 30 -15.79 -0.12 3.28
N THR A 31 -15.71 0.71 4.32
CA THR A 31 -16.89 1.20 5.05
C THR A 31 -17.74 2.17 4.21
N GLY A 32 -17.22 2.64 3.07
CA GLY A 32 -17.96 3.48 2.14
C GLY A 32 -18.24 4.87 2.68
N ARG A 33 -17.32 5.45 3.46
CA ARG A 33 -17.46 6.81 3.98
C ARG A 33 -17.70 7.79 2.82
N PRO A 34 -18.68 8.72 2.91
CA PRO A 34 -19.06 9.59 1.78
C PRO A 34 -17.88 10.34 1.15
N SER A 35 -17.02 10.96 1.97
CA SER A 35 -15.83 11.66 1.50
C SER A 35 -14.83 10.75 0.78
N SER A 36 -14.72 9.49 1.20
CA SER A 36 -13.87 8.48 0.56
C SER A 36 -14.45 8.06 -0.79
N ILE A 37 -15.75 7.78 -0.86
CA ILE A 37 -16.42 7.42 -2.12
C ILE A 37 -16.34 8.56 -3.13
N GLU A 38 -16.54 9.81 -2.70
CA GLU A 38 -16.41 10.97 -3.58
C GLU A 38 -14.99 11.12 -4.14
N HIS A 39 -13.97 10.87 -3.30
CA HIS A 39 -12.59 10.80 -3.76
C HIS A 39 -12.39 9.71 -4.84
N GLY A 40 -12.95 8.52 -4.63
CA GLY A 40 -12.91 7.45 -5.62
C GLY A 40 -13.61 7.82 -6.94
N ARG A 41 -14.72 8.56 -6.88
CA ARG A 41 -15.46 9.02 -8.07
C ARG A 41 -14.66 10.04 -8.88
N HIS A 42 -13.96 10.97 -8.22
CA HIS A 42 -13.02 11.89 -8.87
C HIS A 42 -11.96 11.14 -9.69
N LEU A 43 -11.49 10.00 -9.17
CA LEU A 43 -10.52 9.12 -9.85
C LEU A 43 -11.16 8.17 -10.89
N GLY A 44 -12.47 8.29 -11.15
CA GLY A 44 -13.19 7.49 -12.14
C GLY A 44 -13.65 6.11 -11.65
N PHE A 45 -13.58 5.83 -10.35
CA PHE A 45 -14.05 4.55 -9.80
C PHE A 45 -15.55 4.57 -9.47
N SER A 46 -16.21 3.44 -9.69
CA SER A 46 -17.50 3.16 -9.06
C SER A 46 -17.31 2.94 -7.55
N ALA A 47 -18.34 3.23 -6.75
CA ALA A 47 -18.29 3.00 -5.30
C ALA A 47 -17.94 1.55 -4.93
N ARG A 48 -18.42 0.58 -5.72
CA ARG A 48 -18.11 -0.84 -5.57
C ARG A 48 -16.63 -1.14 -5.81
N ASN A 49 -16.06 -0.67 -6.92
CA ASN A 49 -14.65 -0.92 -7.24
C ASN A 49 -13.73 -0.23 -6.23
N TYR A 50 -14.11 0.96 -5.77
CA TYR A 50 -13.36 1.68 -4.76
C TYR A 50 -13.39 0.96 -3.39
N ARG A 51 -14.54 0.38 -2.99
CA ARG A 51 -14.63 -0.50 -1.81
C ARG A 51 -13.76 -1.74 -1.95
N LEU A 52 -13.70 -2.35 -3.14
CA LEU A 52 -12.84 -3.51 -3.40
C LEU A 52 -11.35 -3.16 -3.27
N LEU A 53 -10.91 -1.99 -3.75
CA LEU A 53 -9.55 -1.51 -3.51
C LEU A 53 -9.24 -1.35 -2.03
N GLY A 54 -10.23 -0.90 -1.23
CA GLY A 54 -10.10 -0.83 0.23
C GLY A 54 -9.93 -2.21 0.86
N ALA A 55 -10.69 -3.20 0.39
CA ALA A 55 -10.60 -4.57 0.91
C ALA A 55 -9.24 -5.19 0.57
N LEU A 56 -8.74 -4.95 -0.64
CA LEU A 56 -7.39 -5.35 -1.04
C LEU A 56 -6.31 -4.69 -0.18
N GLN A 57 -6.47 -3.41 0.19
CA GLN A 57 -5.56 -2.73 1.12
C GLN A 57 -5.53 -3.40 2.50
N ILE A 58 -6.70 -3.71 3.06
CA ILE A 58 -6.78 -4.36 4.38
C ILE A 58 -6.18 -5.77 4.33
N LEU A 59 -6.50 -6.56 3.30
CA LEU A 59 -5.93 -7.90 3.10
C LEU A 59 -4.42 -7.85 2.90
N GLY A 60 -3.93 -6.91 2.07
CA GLY A 60 -2.50 -6.71 1.87
C GLY A 60 -1.79 -6.29 3.15
N ALA A 61 -2.41 -5.44 3.97
CA ALA A 61 -1.83 -5.02 5.25
C ALA A 61 -1.75 -6.18 6.24
N ALA A 62 -2.79 -7.03 6.31
CA ALA A 62 -2.75 -8.26 7.09
C ALA A 62 -1.64 -9.21 6.59
N ALA A 63 -1.50 -9.35 5.27
CA ALA A 63 -0.44 -10.16 4.66
C ALA A 63 0.97 -9.60 4.93
N LEU A 64 1.18 -8.27 4.94
CA LEU A 64 2.43 -7.64 5.38
C LEU A 64 2.73 -7.98 6.86
N GLY A 65 1.71 -7.91 7.73
CA GLY A 65 1.85 -8.30 9.13
C GLY A 65 2.24 -9.77 9.31
N LEU A 66 1.62 -10.68 8.56
CA LEU A 66 2.01 -12.10 8.51
C LEU A 66 3.43 -12.29 7.94
N GLY A 67 3.87 -11.38 7.09
CA GLY A 67 5.23 -11.32 6.52
C GLY A 67 6.33 -11.20 7.57
N LEU A 68 6.02 -10.66 8.76
CA LEU A 68 6.96 -10.60 9.89
C LEU A 68 7.34 -11.99 10.42
N VAL A 69 6.45 -12.98 10.24
CA VAL A 69 6.68 -14.37 10.66
C VAL A 69 7.06 -15.24 9.47
N TRP A 70 6.48 -14.99 8.30
CA TRP A 70 6.70 -15.78 7.08
C TRP A 70 7.00 -14.89 5.87
N LYS A 71 8.28 -14.59 5.64
CA LYS A 71 8.73 -13.64 4.60
C LYS A 71 8.08 -13.78 3.22
N PRO A 72 7.82 -14.99 2.66
CA PRO A 72 7.18 -15.13 1.36
C PRO A 72 5.83 -14.40 1.22
N ILE A 73 4.99 -14.40 2.27
CA ILE A 73 3.70 -13.70 2.22
C ILE A 73 3.89 -12.18 2.29
N GLY A 74 4.89 -11.71 3.04
CA GLY A 74 5.28 -10.30 3.10
C GLY A 74 5.81 -9.79 1.76
N ILE A 75 6.63 -10.58 1.07
CA ILE A 75 7.12 -10.27 -0.29
C ILE A 75 5.96 -10.16 -1.26
N ALA A 76 5.05 -11.14 -1.27
CA ALA A 76 3.87 -11.12 -2.14
C ALA A 76 2.98 -9.89 -1.88
N ALA A 77 2.75 -9.55 -0.62
CA ALA A 77 1.99 -8.35 -0.23
C ALA A 77 2.68 -7.05 -0.68
N ALA A 78 3.99 -6.94 -0.46
CA ALA A 78 4.78 -5.79 -0.86
C ALA A 78 4.78 -5.57 -2.38
N ILE A 79 4.89 -6.65 -3.17
CA ILE A 79 4.74 -6.59 -4.63
C ILE A 79 3.33 -6.14 -5.02
N GLY A 80 2.30 -6.72 -4.40
CA GLY A 80 0.91 -6.33 -4.63
C GLY A 80 0.65 -4.84 -4.35
N PHE A 81 1.16 -4.32 -3.24
CA PHE A 81 1.09 -2.89 -2.93
C PHE A 81 1.87 -2.03 -3.91
N SER A 82 3.04 -2.47 -4.35
CA SER A 82 3.83 -1.77 -5.37
C SER A 82 3.04 -1.59 -6.67
N LEU A 83 2.39 -2.67 -7.14
CA LEU A 83 1.55 -2.64 -8.34
C LEU A 83 0.29 -1.77 -8.13
N MET A 84 -0.35 -1.88 -6.97
CA MET A 84 -1.53 -1.08 -6.65
C MET A 84 -1.20 0.42 -6.58
N MET A 85 -0.06 0.77 -6.00
CA MET A 85 0.41 2.17 -5.92
C MET A 85 0.84 2.72 -7.28
N ALA A 86 1.45 1.91 -8.14
CA ALA A 86 1.69 2.30 -9.52
C ALA A 86 0.37 2.61 -10.26
N GLY A 87 -0.67 1.77 -10.06
CA GLY A 87 -2.03 2.04 -10.52
C GLY A 87 -2.58 3.35 -9.98
N ALA A 88 -2.41 3.60 -8.67
CA ALA A 88 -2.86 4.84 -8.03
C ALA A 88 -2.20 6.09 -8.61
N VAL A 89 -0.87 6.06 -8.81
CA VAL A 89 -0.12 7.14 -9.49
C VAL A 89 -0.71 7.41 -10.87
N VAL A 90 -0.89 6.36 -11.68
CA VAL A 90 -1.46 6.49 -13.02
C VAL A 90 -2.88 7.08 -12.96
N THR A 91 -3.72 6.67 -12.03
CA THR A 91 -5.08 7.21 -11.90
C THR A 91 -5.10 8.68 -11.48
N HIS A 92 -4.26 9.10 -10.54
CA HIS A 92 -4.16 10.51 -10.15
C HIS A 92 -3.65 11.38 -11.31
N LEU A 93 -2.62 10.93 -12.02
CA LEU A 93 -2.09 11.65 -13.19
C LEU A 93 -3.14 11.78 -14.30
N ARG A 94 -3.91 10.72 -14.58
CA ARG A 94 -5.01 10.75 -15.55
C ARG A 94 -6.16 11.66 -15.13
N ALA A 95 -6.41 11.78 -13.82
CA ALA A 95 -7.40 12.71 -13.26
C ALA A 95 -6.91 14.18 -13.25
N GLY A 96 -5.67 14.45 -13.67
CA GLY A 96 -5.09 15.79 -13.64
C GLY A 96 -4.80 16.31 -12.23
N ASP A 97 -4.64 15.41 -11.26
CA ASP A 97 -4.35 15.81 -9.89
C ASP A 97 -2.96 16.48 -9.77
N PRO A 98 -2.83 17.51 -8.93
CA PRO A 98 -1.55 18.16 -8.69
C PRO A 98 -0.58 17.22 -7.97
N ALA A 99 0.73 17.47 -8.13
CA ALA A 99 1.80 16.62 -7.59
C ALA A 99 1.63 16.23 -6.10
N PRO A 100 1.17 17.10 -5.18
CA PRO A 100 0.96 16.71 -3.78
C PRO A 100 -0.07 15.59 -3.55
N ARG A 101 -1.01 15.39 -4.49
CA ARG A 101 -1.97 14.27 -4.43
C ARG A 101 -1.41 12.97 -5.01
N VAL A 102 -0.46 13.06 -5.95
CA VAL A 102 0.21 11.90 -6.55
C VAL A 102 1.33 11.38 -5.66
N LEU A 103 2.02 12.28 -4.95
CA LEU A 103 3.24 12.00 -4.18
C LEU A 103 3.08 10.87 -3.15
N PRO A 104 2.00 10.81 -2.34
CA PRO A 104 1.82 9.72 -1.39
C PRO A 104 1.85 8.35 -2.07
N ALA A 105 1.13 8.17 -3.18
CA ALA A 105 1.11 6.90 -3.90
C ALA A 105 2.50 6.50 -4.40
N ALA A 106 3.27 7.46 -4.93
CA ALA A 106 4.65 7.21 -5.36
C ALA A 106 5.56 6.80 -4.20
N VAL A 107 5.51 7.52 -3.07
CA VAL A 107 6.33 7.24 -1.88
C VAL A 107 5.97 5.88 -1.27
N PHE A 108 4.69 5.59 -1.08
CA PHE A 108 4.25 4.29 -0.56
C PHE A 108 4.57 3.15 -1.53
N GLY A 109 4.52 3.38 -2.84
CA GLY A 109 4.94 2.42 -3.85
C GLY A 109 6.43 2.10 -3.75
N LEU A 110 7.29 3.12 -3.68
CA LEU A 110 8.74 2.94 -3.50
C LEU A 110 9.09 2.26 -2.17
N ALA A 111 8.41 2.63 -1.08
CA ALA A 111 8.58 1.97 0.21
C ALA A 111 8.18 0.48 0.15
N SER A 112 7.11 0.16 -0.59
CA SER A 112 6.67 -1.23 -0.78
C SER A 112 7.70 -2.04 -1.58
N ILE A 113 8.29 -1.45 -2.63
CA ILE A 113 9.40 -2.07 -3.38
C ILE A 113 10.60 -2.30 -2.45
N ALA A 114 10.94 -1.33 -1.61
CA ALA A 114 12.04 -1.47 -0.66
C ALA A 114 11.82 -2.64 0.30
N VAL A 115 10.61 -2.82 0.85
CA VAL A 115 10.28 -3.99 1.68
C VAL A 115 10.45 -5.29 0.92
N ALA A 116 9.95 -5.39 -0.32
CA ALA A 116 10.11 -6.60 -1.13
C ALA A 116 11.59 -6.96 -1.36
N VAL A 117 12.41 -5.97 -1.69
CA VAL A 117 13.86 -6.15 -1.90
C VAL A 117 14.56 -6.55 -0.60
N LEU A 118 14.24 -5.90 0.52
CA LEU A 118 14.86 -6.20 1.82
C LEU A 118 14.48 -7.58 2.35
N TYR A 119 13.30 -8.11 2.02
CA TYR A 119 12.92 -9.47 2.39
C TYR A 119 13.55 -10.56 1.49
N LEU A 120 14.11 -10.19 0.33
CA LEU A 120 14.82 -11.10 -0.56
C LEU A 120 16.33 -11.20 -0.25
N GLY A 121 16.91 -10.19 0.40
CA GLY A 121 18.34 -10.14 0.80
C GLY A 121 18.63 -10.70 2.18
#